data_AF-A0A957R6B9-F1
#
_entry.id   AF-A0A957R6B9-F1
#
_cell.length_a   1.000
_cell.length_b   1.000
_cell.length_c   1.000
_cell.angle_alpha   90.00
_cell.angle_beta   90.00
_cell.angle_gamma   90.00
#
_symmetry.space_group_name_H-M   'P 1'
#
loop_
_entity.id
_entity.type
_entity.pdbx_description
1 polymer ?
#
loop_
_entity_poly.entity_id
_entity_poly.type
_entity_poly.pdbx_seq_one_letter_code
_entity_poly.pdbx_strand_id
1 'polypeptide(L)'
;MEEEEEGDRFQIIVAIMIAIVSLVGAAVAWQSTLIEDDDADREGLNAALNLETTNIINEASLYSNYRVYTTYTINEELQEQIAADFEDASPAVQPNLAREQTEAFDRAATSRLFFPSRYLNRDGSYDIERQLGEELAQAGQLLDLDAQAHFDEADGQRDKSALIIGNIIVLTISLLFYTVAEGLHTEQHTLRRWTMILGTALLVISVIGSFIIERTFS
;
A
#
# COMPACT_ATOMS: atom_id res chain seq x y z
N MET A 1 -2.47 58.48 35.32
CA MET A 1 -2.13 57.34 36.19
C MET A 1 -2.96 56.11 35.83
N GLU A 2 -4.29 56.20 35.66
CA GLU A 2 -5.10 55.03 35.23
C GLU A 2 -4.74 54.48 33.83
N GLU A 3 -4.46 55.33 32.84
CA GLU A 3 -4.10 54.88 31.48
C GLU A 3 -2.73 54.17 31.38
N GLU A 4 -1.77 54.51 32.25
CA GLU A 4 -0.46 53.85 32.29
C GLU A 4 -0.55 52.46 32.92
N GLU A 5 -1.34 52.28 33.99
CA GLU A 5 -1.59 50.96 34.59
C GLU A 5 -2.34 50.01 33.64
N GLU A 6 -3.29 50.51 32.85
CA GLU A 6 -4.06 49.68 31.91
C GLU A 6 -3.19 49.23 30.72
N GLY A 7 -2.21 50.04 30.32
CA GLY A 7 -1.19 49.69 29.34
C GLY A 7 -0.29 48.53 29.79
N ASP A 8 0.21 48.60 31.02
CA ASP A 8 1.13 47.62 31.61
C ASP A 8 0.45 46.25 31.81
N ARG A 9 -0.78 46.24 32.35
CA ARG A 9 -1.57 45.00 32.53
C ARG A 9 -1.84 44.29 31.20
N PHE A 10 -2.10 45.04 30.12
CA PHE A 10 -2.34 44.45 28.81
C PHE A 10 -1.08 43.79 28.23
N GLN A 11 0.09 44.44 28.35
CA GLN A 11 1.36 43.86 27.88
C GLN A 11 1.66 42.55 28.60
N ILE A 12 1.46 42.49 29.92
CA ILE A 12 1.61 41.26 30.70
C ILE A 12 0.67 40.15 30.18
N ILE A 13 -0.61 40.47 29.91
CA ILE A 13 -1.56 39.48 29.39
C ILE A 13 -1.13 38.98 28.00
N VAL A 14 -0.72 39.86 27.10
CA VAL A 14 -0.26 39.46 25.76
C VAL A 14 0.99 38.59 25.84
N ALA A 15 1.95 38.93 26.70
CA ALA A 15 3.15 38.12 26.92
C ALA A 15 2.80 36.71 27.42
N ILE A 16 1.84 36.59 28.35
CA ILE A 16 1.33 35.29 28.82
C ILE A 16 0.69 34.51 27.66
N MET A 17 -0.10 35.18 26.81
CA MET A 17 -0.73 34.52 25.66
C MET A 17 0.29 34.02 24.63
N ILE A 18 1.35 34.78 24.37
CA ILE A 18 2.47 34.33 23.51
C ILE A 18 3.12 33.08 24.10
N ALA A 19 3.37 33.05 25.42
CA ALA A 19 3.93 31.88 26.09
C ALA A 19 3.03 30.64 25.96
N ILE A 20 1.70 30.81 26.12
CA ILE A 20 0.73 29.73 25.93
C ILE A 20 0.74 29.22 24.48
N VAL A 21 0.67 30.11 23.48
CA VAL A 21 0.73 29.72 22.06
C VAL A 21 1.99 28.94 21.77
N SER A 22 3.12 29.38 22.32
CA SER A 22 4.43 28.73 22.11
C SER A 22 4.45 27.32 22.70
N LEU A 23 3.87 27.13 23.89
CA LEU A 23 3.75 25.81 24.53
C LEU A 23 2.81 24.88 23.77
N VAL A 24 1.66 25.38 23.32
CA VAL A 24 0.72 24.62 22.49
C VAL A 24 1.35 24.25 21.15
N GLY A 25 2.04 25.19 20.50
CA GLY A 25 2.77 24.94 19.25
C GLY A 25 3.84 23.86 19.40
N ALA A 26 4.61 23.88 20.50
CA ALA A 26 5.58 22.84 20.79
C ALA A 26 4.92 21.46 21.00
N ALA A 27 3.78 21.41 21.69
CA ALA A 27 3.04 20.16 21.89
C ALA A 27 2.52 19.57 20.57
N VAL A 28 1.95 20.42 19.70
CA VAL A 28 1.46 20.00 18.37
C VAL A 28 2.61 19.55 17.47
N ALA A 29 3.75 20.25 17.50
CA ALA A 29 4.93 19.86 16.76
C ALA A 29 5.50 18.51 17.25
N TRP A 30 5.46 18.25 18.55
CA TRP A 30 5.86 16.94 19.08
C TRP A 30 4.91 15.83 18.62
N GLN A 31 3.60 16.08 18.64
CA GLN A 31 2.61 15.13 18.13
C GLN A 31 2.87 14.75 16.65
N SER A 32 3.33 15.70 15.82
CA SER A 32 3.62 15.40 14.41
C SER A 32 4.80 14.43 14.24
N THR A 33 5.74 14.36 15.20
CA THR A 33 6.87 13.43 15.12
C THR A 33 6.50 11.98 15.43
N LEU A 34 5.31 11.75 16.00
CA LEU A 34 4.81 10.41 16.33
C LEU A 34 4.06 9.75 15.16
N ILE A 35 3.87 10.45 14.04
CA ILE A 35 3.24 9.88 12.85
C ILE A 35 4.36 9.20 12.03
N GLU A 36 4.38 7.86 12.04
CA GLU A 36 5.36 7.03 11.33
C GLU A 36 4.92 6.72 9.88
N ASP A 37 4.95 7.74 9.01
CA ASP A 37 4.51 7.66 7.59
C ASP A 37 5.34 6.68 6.73
N ASP A 38 6.62 6.52 7.07
CA ASP A 38 7.61 5.82 6.24
C ASP A 38 7.47 4.28 6.27
N ASP A 39 6.80 3.72 7.28
CA ASP A 39 6.69 2.27 7.43
C ASP A 39 5.53 1.69 6.61
N ALA A 40 4.35 2.31 6.63
CA ALA A 40 3.20 1.84 5.85
C ALA A 40 3.45 1.91 4.33
N ASP A 41 4.11 2.98 3.85
CA ASP A 41 4.51 3.10 2.45
C ASP A 41 5.46 1.97 2.01
N ARG A 42 6.44 1.63 2.86
CA ARG A 42 7.38 0.55 2.59
C ARG A 42 6.70 -0.80 2.58
N GLU A 43 5.79 -1.04 3.52
CA GLU A 43 5.00 -2.26 3.60
C GLU A 43 4.11 -2.41 2.37
N GLY A 44 3.45 -1.34 1.93
CA GLY A 44 2.65 -1.33 0.69
C GLY A 44 3.48 -1.61 -0.56
N LEU A 45 4.68 -1.01 -0.68
CA LEU A 45 5.60 -1.31 -1.78
C LEU A 45 6.10 -2.75 -1.74
N ASN A 46 6.41 -3.29 -0.57
CA ASN A 46 6.84 -4.68 -0.40
C ASN A 46 5.71 -5.65 -0.75
N ALA A 47 4.48 -5.40 -0.31
CA ALA A 47 3.31 -6.21 -0.63
C ALA A 47 3.01 -6.16 -2.13
N ALA A 48 3.13 -5.00 -2.78
CA ALA A 48 2.97 -4.86 -4.22
C ALA A 48 4.04 -5.63 -5.00
N LEU A 49 5.30 -5.55 -4.54
CA LEU A 49 6.41 -6.31 -5.12
C LEU A 49 6.21 -7.83 -4.93
N ASN A 50 5.73 -8.26 -3.76
CA ASN A 50 5.43 -9.65 -3.48
C ASN A 50 4.31 -10.17 -4.38
N LEU A 51 3.24 -9.39 -4.57
CA LEU A 51 2.14 -9.72 -5.48
C LEU A 51 2.63 -9.87 -6.91
N GLU A 52 3.40 -8.90 -7.41
CA GLU A 52 3.91 -8.95 -8.78
C GLU A 52 4.88 -10.11 -8.98
N THR A 53 5.81 -10.31 -8.04
CA THR A 53 6.75 -11.43 -8.08
C THR A 53 6.02 -12.77 -8.05
N THR A 54 4.98 -12.89 -7.21
CA THR A 54 4.13 -14.08 -7.13
C THR A 54 3.43 -14.36 -8.45
N ASN A 55 2.82 -13.34 -9.06
CA ASN A 55 2.14 -13.48 -10.35
C ASN A 55 3.10 -13.97 -11.44
N ILE A 56 4.30 -13.38 -11.53
CA ILE A 56 5.32 -13.77 -12.51
C ILE A 56 5.78 -15.21 -12.28
N ILE A 57 6.06 -15.59 -11.02
CA ILE A 57 6.51 -16.94 -10.68
C ILE A 57 5.42 -17.98 -10.99
N ASN A 58 4.17 -17.69 -10.61
CA ASN A 58 3.04 -18.59 -10.83
C ASN A 58 2.74 -18.73 -12.33
N GLU A 59 2.79 -17.64 -13.09
CA GLU A 59 2.63 -17.69 -14.55
C GLU A 59 3.77 -18.47 -15.23
N ALA A 60 5.02 -18.29 -14.80
CA ALA A 60 6.15 -19.08 -15.30
C ALA A 60 6.02 -20.57 -14.95
N SER A 61 5.59 -20.90 -13.72
CA SER A 61 5.29 -22.26 -13.25
C SER A 61 4.19 -22.90 -14.10
N LEU A 62 3.10 -22.17 -14.31
CA LEU A 62 1.99 -22.56 -15.17
C LEU A 62 2.46 -22.88 -16.59
N TYR A 63 3.15 -21.97 -17.27
CA TYR A 63 3.60 -22.22 -18.65
C TYR A 63 4.57 -23.40 -18.74
N SER A 64 5.44 -23.56 -17.74
CA SER A 64 6.33 -24.72 -17.66
C SER A 64 5.52 -26.01 -17.59
N ASN A 65 4.60 -26.12 -16.63
CA ASN A 65 3.76 -27.31 -16.44
C ASN A 65 2.84 -27.57 -17.64
N TYR A 66 2.23 -26.52 -18.18
CA TYR A 66 1.33 -26.61 -19.33
C TYR A 66 2.05 -27.05 -20.61
N ARG A 67 3.29 -26.58 -20.83
CA ARG A 67 4.13 -27.03 -21.95
C ARG A 67 4.47 -28.52 -21.82
N VAL A 68 4.78 -28.98 -20.63
CA VAL A 68 5.05 -30.41 -20.37
C VAL A 68 3.77 -31.23 -20.60
N TYR A 69 2.62 -30.77 -20.11
CA TYR A 69 1.32 -31.39 -20.37
C TYR A 69 0.99 -31.48 -21.87
N THR A 70 1.24 -30.40 -22.61
CA THR A 70 1.04 -30.38 -24.07
C THR A 70 1.96 -31.38 -24.76
N THR A 71 3.21 -31.48 -24.31
CA THR A 71 4.17 -32.47 -24.81
C THR A 71 3.68 -33.90 -24.55
N TYR A 72 3.18 -34.17 -23.33
CA TYR A 72 2.56 -35.45 -22.99
C TYR A 72 1.41 -35.78 -23.95
N THR A 73 0.45 -34.86 -24.10
CA THR A 73 -0.76 -35.05 -24.91
C THR A 73 -0.43 -35.29 -26.39
N ILE A 74 0.51 -34.52 -26.95
CA ILE A 74 0.93 -34.70 -28.36
C ILE A 74 1.57 -36.07 -28.58
N ASN A 75 2.41 -36.55 -27.64
CA ASN A 75 3.06 -37.84 -27.79
C ASN A 75 2.11 -39.01 -27.48
N GLU A 76 1.07 -38.81 -26.67
CA GLU A 76 -0.02 -39.78 -26.47
C GLU A 76 -0.84 -39.95 -27.76
N GLU A 77 -1.32 -38.84 -28.34
CA GLU A 77 -2.05 -38.83 -29.61
C GLU A 77 -1.21 -39.43 -30.76
N LEU A 78 0.09 -39.11 -30.81
CA LEU A 78 1.01 -39.68 -31.81
C LEU A 78 1.11 -41.21 -31.68
N GLN A 79 1.10 -41.76 -30.47
CA GLN A 79 1.11 -43.21 -30.27
C GLN A 79 -0.16 -43.86 -30.79
N GLU A 80 -1.32 -43.24 -30.56
CA GLU A 80 -2.61 -43.73 -31.07
C GLU A 80 -2.64 -43.74 -32.59
N GLN A 81 -2.16 -42.67 -33.23
CA GLN A 81 -2.07 -42.59 -34.69
C GLN A 81 -1.09 -43.61 -35.27
N ILE A 82 0.10 -43.77 -34.67
CA ILE A 82 1.06 -44.79 -35.12
C ILE A 82 0.49 -46.20 -34.95
N ALA A 83 -0.25 -46.47 -33.87
CA ALA A 83 -0.87 -47.76 -33.65
C ALA A 83 -1.93 -48.07 -34.72
N ALA A 84 -2.73 -47.08 -35.13
CA ALA A 84 -3.69 -47.21 -36.22
C ALA A 84 -2.99 -47.47 -37.57
N ASP A 85 -1.94 -46.70 -37.89
CA ASP A 85 -1.18 -46.85 -39.13
C ASP A 85 -0.40 -48.18 -39.20
N PHE A 86 -0.02 -48.74 -38.05
CA PHE A 86 0.75 -49.98 -37.98
C PHE A 86 0.00 -51.18 -38.57
N GLU A 87 -1.34 -51.21 -38.46
CA GLU A 87 -2.18 -52.30 -38.99
C GLU A 87 -2.17 -52.36 -40.53
N ASP A 88 -2.08 -51.20 -41.18
CA ASP A 88 -2.10 -51.06 -42.64
C ASP A 88 -0.70 -50.93 -43.26
N ALA A 89 0.34 -50.81 -42.44
CA ALA A 89 1.71 -50.59 -42.89
C ALA A 89 2.36 -51.84 -43.49
N SER A 90 3.10 -51.65 -44.59
CA SER A 90 3.90 -52.73 -45.20
C SER A 90 5.01 -53.23 -44.26
N PRO A 91 5.43 -54.51 -44.36
CA PRO A 91 6.48 -55.07 -43.50
C PRO A 91 7.84 -54.35 -43.55
N ALA A 92 8.10 -53.59 -44.61
CA ALA A 92 9.32 -52.78 -44.74
C ALA A 92 9.27 -51.48 -43.91
N VAL A 93 8.08 -50.99 -43.57
CA VAL A 93 7.86 -49.72 -42.84
C VAL A 93 7.61 -49.96 -41.34
N GLN A 94 7.06 -51.12 -40.98
CA GLN A 94 6.76 -51.50 -39.59
C GLN A 94 7.93 -51.31 -38.60
N PRO A 95 9.20 -51.62 -38.93
CA PRO A 95 10.31 -51.39 -38.00
C PRO A 95 10.53 -49.91 -37.65
N ASN A 96 10.27 -48.99 -38.59
CA ASN A 96 10.41 -47.56 -38.35
C ASN A 96 9.26 -47.04 -37.48
N LEU A 97 8.03 -47.48 -37.75
CA LEU A 97 6.86 -47.14 -36.94
C LEU A 97 7.00 -47.65 -35.50
N ALA A 98 7.50 -48.87 -35.30
CA ALA A 98 7.75 -49.42 -33.95
C ALA A 98 8.77 -48.60 -33.16
N ARG A 99 9.82 -48.10 -33.83
CA ARG A 99 10.81 -47.20 -33.22
C ARG A 99 10.17 -45.86 -32.84
N GLU A 100 9.42 -45.24 -33.76
CA GLU A 100 8.73 -43.97 -33.51
C GLU A 100 7.70 -44.09 -32.38
N GLN A 101 6.97 -45.20 -32.32
CA GLN A 101 6.04 -45.50 -31.21
C GLN A 101 6.78 -45.57 -29.87
N THR A 102 7.93 -46.24 -29.82
CA THR A 102 8.74 -46.35 -28.60
C THR A 102 9.26 -44.97 -28.17
N GLU A 103 9.75 -44.16 -29.11
CA GLU A 103 10.22 -42.80 -28.83
C GLU A 103 9.09 -41.89 -28.33
N ALA A 104 7.89 -42.00 -28.91
CA ALA A 104 6.72 -41.26 -28.46
C ALA A 104 6.27 -41.71 -27.06
N PHE A 105 6.27 -43.03 -26.79
CA PHE A 105 5.99 -43.59 -25.48
C PHE A 105 6.96 -43.08 -24.42
N ASP A 106 8.26 -43.15 -24.69
CA ASP A 106 9.30 -42.70 -23.76
C ASP A 106 9.17 -41.20 -23.44
N ARG A 107 8.85 -40.38 -24.46
CA ARG A 107 8.60 -38.94 -24.28
C ARG A 107 7.36 -38.66 -23.45
N ALA A 108 6.24 -39.32 -23.74
CA ALA A 108 5.01 -39.17 -22.97
C ALA A 108 5.22 -39.62 -21.51
N ALA A 109 5.81 -40.80 -21.30
CA ALA A 109 6.11 -41.33 -19.97
C ALA A 109 7.01 -40.40 -19.16
N THR A 110 8.04 -39.83 -19.81
CA THR A 110 8.93 -38.85 -19.18
C THR A 110 8.18 -37.56 -18.84
N SER A 111 7.43 -36.98 -19.78
CA SER A 111 6.66 -35.75 -19.56
C SER A 111 5.64 -35.91 -18.43
N ARG A 112 5.02 -37.07 -18.28
CA ARG A 112 4.05 -37.37 -17.21
C ARG A 112 4.60 -37.14 -15.79
N LEU A 113 5.91 -37.25 -15.60
CA LEU A 113 6.56 -37.05 -14.31
C LEU A 113 6.75 -35.57 -13.94
N PHE A 114 6.70 -34.66 -14.92
CA PHE A 114 7.08 -33.25 -14.76
C PHE A 114 5.90 -32.28 -14.74
N PHE A 115 4.66 -32.76 -14.76
CA PHE A 115 3.49 -31.90 -14.51
C PHE A 115 2.58 -32.50 -13.42
N PRO A 116 1.95 -31.67 -12.57
CA PRO A 116 1.14 -32.16 -11.47
C PRO A 116 -0.20 -32.71 -11.97
N SER A 117 -0.50 -33.98 -11.68
CA SER A 117 -1.76 -34.60 -12.07
C SER A 117 -2.99 -34.03 -11.36
N ARG A 118 -2.81 -33.34 -10.21
CA ARG A 118 -3.89 -32.69 -9.45
C ARG A 118 -4.60 -31.57 -10.21
N TYR A 119 -3.91 -30.98 -11.18
CA TYR A 119 -4.46 -29.93 -12.04
C TYR A 119 -5.13 -30.50 -13.29
N LEU A 120 -5.23 -31.82 -13.44
CA LEU A 120 -6.04 -32.42 -14.50
C LEU A 120 -7.51 -32.50 -14.10
N ASN A 121 -8.37 -32.18 -15.05
CA ASN A 121 -9.79 -32.42 -14.97
C ASN A 121 -10.12 -33.90 -15.24
N ARG A 122 -11.37 -34.27 -14.97
CA ARG A 122 -11.87 -35.64 -15.22
C ARG A 122 -11.85 -36.01 -16.70
N ASP A 123 -11.91 -35.02 -17.59
CA ASP A 123 -11.83 -35.17 -19.04
C ASP A 123 -10.38 -35.20 -19.57
N GLY A 124 -9.38 -35.11 -18.68
CA GLY A 124 -7.96 -35.08 -19.04
C GLY A 124 -7.43 -33.69 -19.39
N SER A 125 -8.27 -32.66 -19.48
CA SER A 125 -7.82 -31.29 -19.74
C SER A 125 -7.07 -30.69 -18.55
N TYR A 126 -6.14 -29.77 -18.83
CA TYR A 126 -5.36 -29.08 -17.80
C TYR A 126 -6.13 -27.86 -17.25
N ASP A 127 -6.36 -27.81 -15.95
CA ASP A 127 -7.04 -26.72 -15.24
C ASP A 127 -6.04 -25.64 -14.80
N ILE A 128 -5.93 -24.64 -15.67
CA ILE A 128 -5.06 -23.47 -15.48
C ILE A 128 -5.51 -22.63 -14.29
N GLU A 129 -6.82 -22.38 -14.18
CA GLU A 129 -7.40 -21.52 -13.14
C GLU A 129 -7.19 -22.12 -11.76
N ARG A 130 -7.35 -23.44 -11.63
CA ARG A 130 -7.08 -24.15 -10.37
C ARG A 130 -5.62 -24.04 -9.96
N GLN A 131 -4.67 -24.22 -10.88
CA GLN A 131 -3.25 -24.07 -10.55
C GLN A 131 -2.94 -22.66 -10.07
N LEU A 132 -3.33 -21.63 -10.84
CA LEU A 132 -3.06 -20.24 -10.48
C LEU A 132 -3.73 -19.86 -9.15
N GLY A 133 -4.97 -20.30 -8.94
CA GLY A 133 -5.69 -20.05 -7.70
C GLY A 133 -5.05 -20.71 -6.48
N GLU A 134 -4.60 -21.96 -6.60
CA GLU A 134 -3.88 -22.66 -5.52
C GLU A 134 -2.53 -22.01 -5.22
N GLU A 135 -1.74 -21.68 -6.24
CA GLU A 135 -0.43 -21.05 -6.08
C GLU A 135 -0.56 -19.63 -5.50
N LEU A 136 -1.55 -18.84 -5.94
CA LEU A 136 -1.83 -17.52 -5.37
C LEU A 136 -2.32 -17.61 -3.92
N ALA A 137 -3.21 -18.55 -3.62
CA ALA A 137 -3.69 -18.78 -2.25
C ALA A 137 -2.56 -19.25 -1.32
N GLN A 138 -1.65 -20.09 -1.81
CA GLN A 138 -0.47 -20.52 -1.07
C GLN A 138 0.49 -19.35 -0.82
N ALA A 139 0.73 -18.50 -1.83
CA ALA A 139 1.55 -17.31 -1.67
C ALA A 139 0.96 -16.34 -0.65
N GLY A 140 -0.36 -16.11 -0.67
CA GLY A 140 -1.05 -15.26 0.31
C GLY A 140 -1.02 -15.78 1.75
N GLN A 141 -0.64 -17.04 1.99
CA GLN A 141 -0.39 -17.56 3.34
C GLN A 141 1.04 -17.26 3.83
N LEU A 142 1.98 -17.04 2.91
CA LEU A 142 3.41 -16.89 3.20
C LEU A 142 3.89 -15.44 3.11
N LEU A 143 3.26 -14.68 2.22
CA LEU A 143 3.61 -13.32 1.89
C LEU A 143 2.38 -12.44 2.08
N ASP A 144 2.63 -11.19 2.45
CA ASP A 144 1.64 -10.16 2.31
C ASP A 144 1.53 -9.76 0.84
N LEU A 145 0.31 -9.83 0.32
CA LEU A 145 -0.04 -9.50 -1.05
C LEU A 145 -1.04 -8.32 -1.12
N ASP A 146 -1.50 -7.80 0.02
CA ASP A 146 -2.48 -6.73 0.09
C ASP A 146 -1.80 -5.37 0.22
N ALA A 147 -1.27 -4.89 -0.91
CA ALA A 147 -0.65 -3.57 -0.97
C ALA A 147 -1.63 -2.42 -0.70
N GLN A 148 -2.92 -2.61 -1.04
CA GLN A 148 -3.90 -1.53 -0.98
C GLN A 148 -4.19 -1.12 0.46
N ALA A 149 -4.32 -2.09 1.36
CA ALA A 149 -4.53 -1.81 2.78
C ALA A 149 -3.43 -0.92 3.37
N HIS A 150 -2.17 -1.19 3.01
CA HIS A 150 -1.02 -0.39 3.46
C HIS A 150 -0.99 1.01 2.86
N PHE A 151 -1.32 1.16 1.58
CA PHE A 151 -1.41 2.48 0.96
C PHE A 151 -2.57 3.30 1.51
N ASP A 152 -3.72 2.68 1.79
CA ASP A 152 -4.85 3.34 2.43
C ASP A 152 -4.48 3.82 3.84
N GLU A 153 -3.70 3.04 4.59
CA GLU A 153 -3.16 3.44 5.89
C GLU A 153 -2.17 4.60 5.77
N ALA A 154 -1.21 4.53 4.86
CA ALA A 154 -0.26 5.61 4.59
C ALA A 154 -0.97 6.92 4.19
N ASP A 155 -1.98 6.84 3.33
CA ASP A 155 -2.77 8.01 2.93
C ASP A 155 -3.53 8.61 4.12
N GLY A 156 -4.07 7.78 5.02
CA GLY A 156 -4.66 8.25 6.29
C GLY A 156 -3.65 8.98 7.17
N GLN A 157 -2.41 8.51 7.25
CA GLN A 157 -1.34 9.16 8.00
C GLN A 157 -0.88 10.49 7.37
N ARG A 158 -0.83 10.56 6.03
CA ARG A 158 -0.55 11.80 5.28
C ARG A 158 -1.63 12.85 5.49
N ASP A 159 -2.90 12.45 5.46
CA ASP A 159 -4.02 13.34 5.73
C ASP A 159 -3.96 13.90 7.15
N LYS A 160 -3.65 13.05 8.15
CA LYS A 160 -3.42 13.48 9.53
C LYS A 160 -2.28 14.50 9.60
N SER A 161 -1.16 14.22 8.95
CA SER A 161 0.02 15.09 8.91
C SER A 161 -0.28 16.45 8.27
N ALA A 162 -1.01 16.46 7.14
CA ALA A 162 -1.42 17.69 6.46
C ALA A 162 -2.29 18.57 7.35
N LEU A 163 -3.23 17.98 8.10
CA LEU A 163 -4.08 18.71 9.05
C LEU A 163 -3.26 19.29 10.23
N ILE A 164 -2.30 18.55 10.77
CA ILE A 164 -1.41 19.04 11.83
C ILE A 164 -0.56 20.21 11.34
N ILE A 165 0.01 20.12 10.13
CA ILE A 165 0.78 21.22 9.51
C ILE A 165 -0.12 22.46 9.35
N GLY A 166 -1.33 22.28 8.83
CA GLY A 166 -2.32 23.35 8.73
C GLY A 166 -2.60 24.02 10.07
N ASN A 167 -2.67 23.23 11.14
CA ASN A 167 -2.89 23.73 12.48
C ASN A 167 -1.70 24.53 13.05
N ILE A 168 -0.46 24.09 12.77
CA ILE A 168 0.76 24.83 13.11
C ILE A 168 0.80 26.20 12.40
N ILE A 169 0.34 26.26 11.15
CA ILE A 169 0.23 27.53 10.40
C ILE A 169 -0.74 28.48 11.11
N VAL A 170 -1.91 27.97 11.55
CA VAL A 170 -2.89 28.78 12.31
C VAL A 170 -2.30 29.30 13.63
N LEU A 171 -1.56 28.47 14.37
CA LEU A 171 -0.86 28.91 15.60
C LEU A 171 0.19 29.99 15.31
N THR A 172 0.93 29.83 14.21
CA THR A 172 1.93 30.82 13.79
C THR A 172 1.27 32.16 13.48
N ILE A 173 0.14 32.16 12.77
CA ILE A 173 -0.64 33.37 12.51
C ILE A 173 -1.17 33.98 13.82
N SER A 174 -1.66 33.15 14.75
CA SER A 174 -2.07 33.61 16.08
C SER A 174 -0.93 34.31 16.82
N LEU A 175 0.29 33.76 16.76
CA LEU A 175 1.47 34.34 17.39
C LEU A 175 1.81 35.70 16.79
N LEU A 176 1.77 35.82 15.45
CA LEU A 176 1.96 37.10 14.77
C LEU A 176 0.97 38.17 15.25
N PHE A 177 -0.31 37.82 15.43
CA PHE A 177 -1.31 38.76 15.94
C PHE A 177 -0.99 39.23 17.37
N TYR A 178 -0.51 38.35 18.24
CA TYR A 178 -0.08 38.75 19.58
C TYR A 178 1.17 39.64 19.55
N THR A 179 2.16 39.30 18.72
CA THR A 179 3.35 40.15 18.55
C THR A 179 2.99 41.54 18.03
N VAL A 180 2.05 41.64 17.08
CA VAL A 180 1.53 42.94 16.61
C VAL A 180 0.77 43.65 17.72
N ALA A 181 -0.06 42.94 18.50
CA ALA A 181 -0.78 43.53 19.63
C ALA A 181 0.16 44.11 20.71
N GLU A 182 1.33 43.48 20.93
CA GLU A 182 2.35 43.95 21.85
C GLU A 182 3.09 45.21 21.32
N GLY A 183 3.39 45.23 20.02
CA GLY A 183 4.15 46.32 19.38
C GLY A 183 3.37 47.60 19.08
N LEU A 184 2.04 47.59 19.14
CA LEU A 184 1.20 48.76 18.85
C LEU A 184 1.19 49.76 20.03
N HIS A 185 1.44 51.04 19.72
CA HIS A 185 1.44 52.15 20.69
C HIS A 185 0.06 52.41 21.33
N THR A 186 0.07 52.96 22.54
CA THR A 186 -1.10 53.22 23.40
C THR A 186 -2.23 53.98 22.67
N GLU A 187 -1.91 54.94 21.80
CA GLU A 187 -2.94 55.73 21.09
C GLU A 187 -3.88 54.92 20.17
N GLN A 188 -3.54 53.67 19.83
CA GLN A 188 -4.33 52.80 18.96
C GLN A 188 -5.04 51.67 19.72
N HIS A 189 -5.64 51.99 20.88
CA HIS A 189 -6.33 51.04 21.75
C HIS A 189 -7.32 50.10 21.04
N THR A 190 -8.06 50.61 20.04
CA THR A 190 -9.05 49.81 19.29
C THR A 190 -8.38 48.73 18.45
N LEU A 191 -7.33 49.09 17.69
CA LEU A 191 -6.62 48.14 16.84
C LEU A 191 -5.92 47.06 17.68
N ARG A 192 -5.35 47.47 18.82
CA ARG A 192 -4.69 46.59 19.79
C ARG A 192 -5.62 45.53 20.38
N ARG A 193 -6.86 45.91 20.73
CA ARG A 193 -7.88 44.97 21.22
C ARG A 193 -8.33 44.01 20.12
N TRP A 194 -8.51 44.47 18.89
CA TRP A 194 -8.91 43.62 17.76
C TRP A 194 -7.87 42.56 17.42
N THR A 195 -6.58 42.92 17.36
CA THR A 195 -5.51 41.94 17.09
C THR A 195 -5.40 40.90 18.20
N MET A 196 -5.54 41.29 19.47
CA MET A 196 -5.58 40.36 20.60
C MET A 196 -6.77 39.39 20.50
N ILE A 197 -7.98 39.89 20.23
CA ILE A 197 -9.18 39.05 20.10
C ILE A 197 -9.00 38.05 18.94
N LEU A 198 -8.47 38.51 17.81
CA LEU A 198 -8.24 37.67 16.65
C LEU A 198 -7.18 36.59 16.92
N GLY A 199 -6.07 36.95 17.57
CA GLY A 199 -5.08 35.95 18.03
C GLY A 199 -5.71 34.93 18.99
N THR A 200 -6.54 35.38 19.93
CA THR A 200 -7.24 34.49 20.87
C THR A 200 -8.19 33.55 20.16
N ALA A 201 -8.96 34.04 19.19
CA ALA A 201 -9.86 33.23 18.40
C ALA A 201 -9.09 32.15 17.61
N LEU A 202 -7.96 32.50 16.98
CA LEU A 202 -7.14 31.56 16.24
C LEU A 202 -6.49 30.49 17.14
N LEU A 203 -6.02 30.86 18.33
CA LEU A 203 -5.54 29.90 19.33
C LEU A 203 -6.64 28.92 19.72
N VAL A 204 -7.86 29.40 19.99
CA VAL A 204 -8.99 28.53 20.37
C VAL A 204 -9.35 27.60 19.21
N ILE A 205 -9.43 28.12 17.98
CA ILE A 205 -9.67 27.31 16.78
C ILE A 205 -8.61 26.23 16.64
N SER A 206 -7.34 26.56 16.89
CA SER A 206 -6.25 25.60 16.78
C SER A 206 -6.31 24.50 17.83
N VAL A 207 -6.59 24.85 19.08
CA VAL A 207 -6.75 23.87 20.17
C VAL A 207 -7.92 22.92 19.89
N ILE A 208 -9.05 23.46 19.43
CA ILE A 208 -10.21 22.66 19.02
C ILE A 208 -9.85 21.79 17.80
N GLY A 209 -9.13 22.35 16.83
CA GLY A 209 -8.64 21.65 15.65
C GLY A 209 -7.78 20.45 16.01
N SER A 210 -6.79 20.62 16.90
CA SER A 210 -5.96 19.52 17.41
C SER A 210 -6.81 18.40 18.01
N PHE A 211 -7.81 18.75 18.81
CA PHE A 211 -8.67 17.78 19.46
C PHE A 211 -9.55 17.01 18.46
N ILE A 212 -10.05 17.69 17.43
CA ILE A 212 -10.84 17.07 16.36
C ILE A 212 -9.97 16.13 15.52
N ILE A 213 -8.77 16.56 15.14
CA ILE A 213 -7.82 15.73 14.38
C ILE A 213 -7.52 14.45 15.16
N GLU A 214 -7.16 14.56 16.43
CA GLU A 214 -6.82 13.38 17.23
C GLU A 214 -8.00 12.42 17.37
N ARG A 215 -9.22 12.92 17.51
CA ARG A 215 -10.42 12.07 17.58
C ARG A 215 -10.78 11.40 16.26
N THR A 216 -10.44 12.00 15.13
CA THR A 216 -10.79 11.49 13.80
C THR A 216 -9.84 10.38 13.36
N PHE A 217 -8.58 10.46 13.80
CA PHE A 217 -7.51 9.53 13.44
C PHE A 217 -7.01 8.70 14.65
N SER A 218 -7.89 8.40 15.60
CA SER A 218 -7.70 7.48 16.73
C SER A 218 -8.66 6.32 16.65
#